data_AF-A0A6G9YQI8-F1
#
_entry.id   AF-A0A6G9YQI8-F1
#
_cell.length_a   1.000
_cell.length_b   1.000
_cell.length_c   1.000
_cell.angle_alpha   90.00
_cell.angle_beta   90.00
_cell.angle_gamma   90.00
#
_symmetry.space_group_name_H-M   'P 1'
#
loop_
_entity.id
_entity.type
_entity.pdbx_description
1 polymer ?
#
loop_
_entity_poly.entity_id
_entity_poly.type
_entity_poly.pdbx_seq_one_letter_code
_entity_poly.pdbx_strand_id
1 'polypeptide(L)'
;MSAEPAGGFDRGSLAYVAPERLNGHEGDPASDLWSLGVLLFAAVEGYHPLQRNTDVATLAAILRAEVPPPRQAGALTPVIQALLVPDPARRPSAEQLEVMLAQAVTDRTPATQQWHLPTAPITPRRTVAPWIAAGSAAAIAATIAAAVILWPKPSGPQALPGPAQPTSTEAAAPTTKPATPTPNTKPHIDLLTPGGIRGAIAALEKATGGTEFTATTVYLDNIDTGAPVKDQPKVYDRYTFRDGKTIRTGPGSTLTKPTVNLGKIDWDILPKLLDEAPGMLNVPTPTHRYLIIDPAWGFNNDQPTILLYLGDDYGSGYLAANPDGTIVRTYPHGS
;
A
#
# COMPACT_ATOMS: atom_id res chain seq x y z
N MET A 1 -25.07 14.01 -9.10
CA MET A 1 -23.73 14.13 -9.70
C MET A 1 -22.75 13.75 -8.61
N SER A 2 -22.31 12.50 -8.67
CA SER A 2 -21.44 11.86 -7.67
C SER A 2 -19.99 12.21 -7.96
N ALA A 3 -19.25 12.66 -6.95
CA ALA A 3 -17.83 12.99 -7.02
C ALA A 3 -17.00 11.91 -6.32
N GLU A 4 -15.88 11.52 -6.94
CA GLU A 4 -14.90 10.52 -6.51
C GLU A 4 -14.03 10.97 -5.32
N PRO A 5 -13.46 10.03 -4.53
CA PRO A 5 -12.55 10.29 -3.41
C PRO A 5 -11.07 10.38 -3.84
N ALA A 6 -10.31 11.27 -3.20
CA ALA A 6 -8.83 11.29 -3.21
C ALA A 6 -8.34 11.31 -1.74
N GLY A 7 -7.32 10.58 -1.31
CA GLY A 7 -6.52 9.55 -1.97
C GLY A 7 -5.93 8.60 -0.94
N GLY A 8 -6.59 7.46 -0.73
CA GLY A 8 -5.87 6.20 -0.68
C GLY A 8 -5.69 5.76 -2.13
N PHE A 9 -4.65 5.02 -2.44
CA PHE A 9 -4.75 4.23 -3.65
C PHE A 9 -5.87 3.22 -3.41
N ASP A 10 -7.03 3.44 -4.03
CA ASP A 10 -7.99 2.35 -4.18
C ASP A 10 -7.21 1.15 -4.73
N ARG A 11 -7.47 -0.07 -4.25
CA ARG A 11 -6.68 -1.26 -4.62
C ARG A 11 -6.42 -1.37 -6.13
N GLY A 12 -7.36 -0.88 -6.94
CA GLY A 12 -7.22 -0.71 -8.38
C GLY A 12 -6.11 0.27 -8.78
N SER A 13 -6.10 1.51 -8.28
CA SER A 13 -5.09 2.52 -8.62
C SER A 13 -3.71 2.24 -8.00
N LEU A 14 -3.64 1.52 -6.86
CA LEU A 14 -2.37 1.11 -6.24
C LEU A 14 -1.57 0.21 -7.16
N ALA A 15 -2.28 -0.69 -7.85
CA ALA A 15 -1.67 -1.75 -8.62
C ALA A 15 -0.93 -1.22 -9.89
N TYR A 16 -1.19 0.02 -10.30
CA TYR A 16 -0.50 0.70 -11.39
C TYR A 16 0.76 1.49 -10.95
N VAL A 17 1.01 1.63 -9.65
CA VAL A 17 2.12 2.44 -9.14
C VAL A 17 3.47 1.80 -9.48
N ALA A 18 4.42 2.64 -9.91
CA ALA A 18 5.79 2.22 -10.20
C ALA A 18 6.59 1.95 -8.91
N PRO A 19 7.50 0.95 -8.89
CA PRO A 19 8.25 0.58 -7.68
C PRO A 19 9.05 1.72 -7.08
N GLU A 20 9.66 2.57 -7.92
CA GLU A 20 10.44 3.72 -7.48
C GLU A 20 9.62 4.79 -6.75
N ARG A 21 8.32 4.92 -7.07
CA ARG A 21 7.41 5.84 -6.37
C ARG A 21 7.13 5.38 -4.95
N LEU A 22 7.11 4.07 -4.71
CA LEU A 22 7.00 3.50 -3.37
C LEU A 22 8.26 3.72 -2.54
N ASN A 23 9.42 3.91 -3.19
CA ASN A 23 10.70 4.23 -2.55
C ASN A 23 10.92 5.74 -2.39
N GLY A 24 9.90 6.58 -2.65
CA GLY A 24 9.97 8.04 -2.45
C GLY A 24 10.56 8.83 -3.61
N HIS A 25 10.74 8.24 -4.79
CA HIS A 25 11.11 8.97 -6.01
C HIS A 25 9.83 9.45 -6.71
N GLU A 26 9.43 10.71 -6.51
CA GLU A 26 8.27 11.31 -7.19
C GLU A 26 8.68 12.08 -8.47
N GLY A 27 7.90 11.93 -9.55
CA GLY A 27 7.92 12.84 -10.70
C GLY A 27 8.79 12.44 -11.90
N ASP A 28 9.15 11.16 -12.04
CA ASP A 28 9.90 10.67 -13.19
C ASP A 28 8.97 10.24 -14.35
N PRO A 29 9.13 10.74 -15.59
CA PRO A 29 8.43 10.23 -16.77
C PRO A 29 8.50 8.71 -16.91
N ALA A 30 9.56 8.06 -16.41
CA ALA A 30 9.70 6.62 -16.40
C ALA A 30 8.59 5.92 -15.58
N SER A 31 8.05 6.56 -14.54
CA SER A 31 6.97 5.99 -13.71
C SER A 31 5.63 5.93 -14.45
N ASP A 32 5.37 6.87 -15.34
CA ASP A 32 4.17 6.85 -16.20
C ASP A 32 4.28 5.72 -17.24
N LEU A 33 5.49 5.47 -17.74
CA LEU A 33 5.78 4.35 -18.65
C LEU A 33 5.55 2.98 -18.00
N TRP A 34 5.88 2.83 -16.71
CA TRP A 34 5.50 1.63 -15.95
C TRP A 34 3.99 1.45 -15.88
N SER A 35 3.26 2.51 -15.53
CA SER A 35 1.80 2.50 -15.42
C SER A 35 1.15 2.09 -16.75
N LEU A 36 1.68 2.59 -17.87
CA LEU A 36 1.29 2.18 -19.22
C LEU A 36 1.59 0.70 -19.50
N GLY A 37 2.76 0.19 -19.08
CA GLY A 37 3.11 -1.22 -19.21
C GLY A 37 2.14 -2.14 -18.47
N VAL A 38 1.74 -1.77 -17.25
CA VAL A 38 0.76 -2.52 -16.45
C VAL A 38 -0.61 -2.53 -17.13
N LEU A 39 -1.03 -1.38 -17.68
CA LEU A 39 -2.27 -1.25 -18.42
C LEU A 39 -2.28 -2.13 -19.69
N LEU A 40 -1.22 -2.09 -20.48
CA LEU A 40 -1.10 -2.90 -21.70
C LEU A 40 -1.11 -4.40 -21.38
N PHE A 41 -0.41 -4.82 -20.33
CA PHE A 41 -0.48 -6.19 -19.84
C PHE A 41 -1.92 -6.58 -19.50
N ALA A 42 -2.60 -5.78 -18.67
CA ALA A 42 -3.95 -6.09 -18.21
C ALA A 42 -4.96 -6.13 -19.38
N ALA A 43 -4.81 -5.24 -20.36
CA ALA A 43 -5.66 -5.18 -21.54
C ALA A 43 -5.53 -6.43 -22.43
N VAL A 44 -4.33 -6.99 -22.55
CA VAL A 44 -4.09 -8.14 -23.44
C VAL A 44 -4.28 -9.49 -22.71
N GLU A 45 -3.88 -9.58 -21.46
CA GLU A 45 -3.96 -10.82 -20.68
C GLU A 45 -5.33 -10.99 -19.97
N GLY A 46 -6.10 -9.90 -19.83
CA GLY A 46 -7.41 -9.91 -19.18
C GLY A 46 -7.38 -9.97 -17.65
N TYR A 47 -6.20 -9.83 -17.03
CA TYR A 47 -6.03 -9.74 -15.58
C TYR A 47 -4.86 -8.83 -15.19
N HIS A 48 -4.90 -8.29 -13.97
CA HIS A 48 -3.86 -7.39 -13.48
C HIS A 48 -2.61 -8.18 -13.02
N PRO A 49 -1.38 -7.85 -13.49
CA PRO A 49 -0.17 -8.65 -13.22
C PRO A 49 0.25 -8.63 -11.74
N LEU A 50 0.10 -7.47 -11.08
CA LEU A 50 0.63 -7.20 -9.74
C LEU A 50 -0.45 -7.08 -8.65
N GLN A 51 -1.73 -7.10 -9.01
CA GLN A 51 -2.81 -6.98 -8.04
C GLN A 51 -2.92 -8.30 -7.28
N ARG A 52 -3.07 -8.19 -5.97
CA ARG A 52 -3.27 -9.33 -5.06
C ARG A 52 -4.52 -9.09 -4.22
N ASN A 53 -4.87 -10.08 -3.40
CA ASN A 53 -6.08 -10.04 -2.57
C ASN A 53 -6.04 -8.95 -1.48
N THR A 54 -4.85 -8.46 -1.16
CA THR A 54 -4.62 -7.42 -0.15
C THR A 54 -3.71 -6.32 -0.71
N ASP A 55 -3.85 -5.11 -0.19
CA ASP A 55 -3.05 -3.96 -0.64
C ASP A 55 -1.56 -4.14 -0.30
N VAL A 56 -1.23 -4.73 0.86
CA VAL A 56 0.16 -5.07 1.25
C VAL A 56 0.79 -6.10 0.31
N ALA A 57 0.08 -7.17 -0.02
CA ALA A 57 0.57 -8.15 -1.00
C ALA A 57 0.74 -7.53 -2.41
N THR A 58 -0.13 -6.58 -2.77
CA THR A 58 -0.01 -5.82 -4.02
C THR A 58 1.24 -4.94 -3.99
N LEU A 59 1.48 -4.22 -2.88
CA LEU A 59 2.68 -3.42 -2.66
C LEU A 59 3.95 -4.27 -2.72
N ALA A 60 3.96 -5.43 -2.07
CA ALA A 60 5.08 -6.37 -2.09
C ALA A 60 5.35 -6.91 -3.51
N ALA A 61 4.30 -7.24 -4.27
CA ALA A 61 4.43 -7.68 -5.66
C ALA A 61 5.00 -6.58 -6.56
N ILE A 62 4.59 -5.32 -6.35
CA ILE A 62 5.14 -4.16 -7.07
C ILE A 62 6.62 -3.97 -6.73
N LEU A 63 6.98 -3.94 -5.44
CA LEU A 63 8.36 -3.73 -4.98
C LEU A 63 9.32 -4.81 -5.49
N ARG A 64 8.84 -6.06 -5.61
CA ARG A 64 9.61 -7.19 -6.15
C ARG A 64 9.54 -7.30 -7.67
N ALA A 65 8.74 -6.46 -8.33
CA ALA A 65 8.42 -6.54 -9.75
C ALA A 65 8.05 -7.97 -10.19
N GLU A 66 7.17 -8.64 -9.45
CA GLU A 66 6.67 -10.00 -9.73
C GLU A 66 5.69 -10.02 -10.91
N VAL A 67 6.13 -9.55 -12.07
CA VAL A 67 5.36 -9.52 -13.31
C VAL A 67 5.46 -10.89 -13.99
N PRO A 68 4.36 -11.64 -14.14
CA PRO A 68 4.37 -12.88 -14.90
C PRO A 68 4.66 -12.60 -16.39
N PRO A 69 5.29 -13.53 -17.12
CA PRO A 69 5.51 -13.35 -18.55
C PRO A 69 4.15 -13.31 -19.29
N PRO A 70 3.93 -12.33 -20.19
CA PRO A 70 2.69 -12.25 -20.95
C PRO A 70 2.58 -13.43 -21.93
N ARG A 71 1.38 -13.99 -22.09
CA ARG A 71 1.10 -15.17 -22.91
C ARG A 71 0.27 -14.86 -24.15
N GLN A 72 -0.56 -13.82 -24.10
CA GLN A 72 -1.45 -13.36 -25.17
C GLN A 72 -0.91 -12.11 -25.88
N ALA A 73 0.18 -11.51 -25.38
CA ALA A 73 0.70 -10.25 -25.90
C ALA A 73 1.22 -10.27 -27.35
N GLY A 74 1.58 -11.44 -27.91
CA GLY A 74 2.06 -11.53 -29.29
C GLY A 74 3.17 -10.52 -29.59
N ALA A 75 2.98 -9.68 -30.62
CA ALA A 75 3.93 -8.63 -31.00
C ALA A 75 4.12 -7.53 -29.94
N LEU A 76 3.23 -7.38 -28.96
CA LEU A 76 3.37 -6.45 -27.83
C LEU A 76 4.25 -7.01 -26.70
N THR A 77 4.61 -8.29 -26.71
CA THR A 77 5.46 -8.93 -25.69
C THR A 77 6.75 -8.14 -25.40
N PRO A 78 7.59 -7.77 -26.40
CA PRO A 78 8.82 -7.02 -26.14
C PRO A 78 8.56 -5.62 -25.58
N VAL A 79 7.45 -4.97 -25.96
CA VAL A 79 7.05 -3.66 -25.44
C VAL A 79 6.71 -3.76 -23.95
N ILE A 80 5.83 -4.70 -23.60
CA ILE A 80 5.39 -4.89 -22.21
C ILE A 80 6.57 -5.25 -21.30
N GLN A 81 7.47 -6.13 -21.77
CA GLN A 81 8.67 -6.51 -21.02
C GLN A 81 9.65 -5.35 -20.81
N ALA A 82 9.81 -4.45 -21.80
CA ALA A 82 10.70 -3.30 -21.69
C ALA A 82 10.15 -2.22 -20.73
N LEU A 83 8.82 -2.06 -20.66
CA LEU A 83 8.18 -1.10 -19.76
C LEU A 83 8.14 -1.59 -18.31
N LEU A 84 7.97 -2.89 -18.10
CA LEU A 84 7.83 -3.52 -16.77
C LEU A 84 9.18 -3.93 -16.15
N VAL A 85 10.19 -3.09 -16.31
CA VAL A 85 11.51 -3.24 -15.67
C VAL A 85 11.55 -2.42 -14.38
N PRO A 86 11.98 -3.00 -13.23
CA PRO A 86 11.99 -2.29 -11.95
C PRO A 86 12.92 -1.07 -11.92
N ASP A 87 14.06 -1.12 -12.61
CA ASP A 87 14.98 0.01 -12.73
C ASP A 87 14.47 1.01 -13.79
N PRO A 88 14.09 2.24 -13.40
CA PRO A 88 13.55 3.24 -14.33
C PRO A 88 14.55 3.65 -15.42
N ALA A 89 15.87 3.63 -15.13
CA ALA A 89 16.90 4.00 -16.10
C ALA A 89 17.06 2.98 -17.24
N ARG A 90 16.49 1.78 -17.08
CA ARG A 90 16.50 0.72 -18.08
C ARG A 90 15.23 0.69 -18.93
N ARG A 91 14.22 1.51 -18.61
CA ARG A 91 13.00 1.65 -19.41
C ARG A 91 13.31 2.47 -20.67
N PRO A 92 12.61 2.21 -21.79
CA PRO A 92 12.81 2.98 -23.02
C PRO A 92 12.40 4.44 -22.82
N SER A 93 13.00 5.35 -23.60
CA SER A 93 12.47 6.71 -23.73
C SER A 93 11.12 6.70 -24.46
N ALA A 94 10.38 7.82 -24.41
CA ALA A 94 9.11 7.94 -25.12
C ALA A 94 9.27 7.73 -26.64
N GLU A 95 10.35 8.25 -27.22
CA GLU A 95 10.66 8.11 -28.65
C GLU A 95 11.00 6.65 -29.00
N GLN A 96 11.73 5.96 -28.13
CA GLN A 96 12.04 4.53 -28.32
C GLN A 96 10.76 3.68 -28.21
N LEU A 97 9.89 4.00 -27.26
CA LEU A 97 8.61 3.31 -27.09
C LEU A 97 7.71 3.48 -28.32
N GLU A 98 7.64 4.68 -28.89
CA GLU A 98 6.86 4.95 -30.11
C GLU A 98 7.31 4.05 -31.27
N VAL A 99 8.64 3.91 -31.47
CA VAL A 99 9.20 3.02 -32.48
C VAL A 99 8.82 1.55 -32.20
N MET A 100 8.93 1.09 -30.95
CA MET A 100 8.59 -0.29 -30.60
C MET A 100 7.09 -0.59 -30.79
N LEU A 101 6.22 0.36 -30.47
CA LEU A 101 4.77 0.24 -30.70
C LEU A 101 4.44 0.22 -32.19
N ALA A 102 5.08 1.09 -33.00
CA ALA A 102 4.90 1.10 -34.44
C ALA A 102 5.34 -0.21 -35.10
N GLN A 103 6.44 -0.80 -34.62
CA GLN A 103 6.89 -2.14 -35.03
C GLN A 103 5.86 -3.21 -34.66
N ALA A 104 5.35 -3.21 -33.41
CA ALA A 104 4.35 -4.19 -32.98
C ALA A 104 3.02 -4.13 -33.79
N VAL A 105 2.65 -2.94 -34.30
CA VAL A 105 1.50 -2.77 -35.20
C VAL A 105 1.76 -3.35 -36.59
N THR A 106 3.00 -3.20 -37.08
CA THR A 106 3.42 -3.66 -38.42
C THR A 106 3.67 -5.17 -38.43
N ASP A 107 4.22 -5.71 -37.33
CA ASP A 107 4.51 -7.13 -37.10
C ASP A 107 3.27 -7.93 -36.70
N ARG A 108 2.07 -7.52 -37.17
CA ARG A 108 0.87 -8.37 -37.10
C ARG A 108 1.13 -9.66 -37.87
N THR A 109 1.72 -10.63 -37.21
CA THR A 109 1.58 -12.04 -37.58
C THR A 109 0.08 -12.32 -37.56
N PRO A 110 -0.50 -12.84 -38.65
CA PRO A 110 -1.91 -13.18 -38.68
C PRO A 110 -2.13 -14.42 -37.81
N ALA A 111 -2.12 -14.24 -36.50
CA ALA A 111 -2.75 -15.17 -35.58
C ALA A 111 -4.24 -14.89 -35.65
N THR A 112 -4.98 -15.83 -36.21
CA THR A 112 -6.45 -15.92 -36.12
C THR A 112 -6.87 -16.06 -34.66
N GLN A 113 -6.79 -14.98 -33.88
CA GLN A 113 -7.58 -14.82 -32.65
C GLN A 113 -8.76 -13.92 -32.99
N GLN A 114 -9.87 -14.58 -33.34
CA GLN A 114 -11.17 -13.95 -33.34
C GLN A 114 -11.50 -13.53 -31.91
N TRP A 115 -11.64 -12.23 -31.69
CA TRP A 115 -12.25 -11.70 -30.47
C TRP A 115 -13.70 -12.16 -30.41
N HIS A 116 -13.97 -13.25 -29.69
CA HIS A 116 -15.34 -13.62 -29.34
C HIS A 116 -15.77 -12.74 -28.17
N LEU A 117 -16.52 -11.67 -28.45
CA LEU A 117 -17.41 -11.07 -27.45
C LEU A 117 -18.36 -12.19 -26.98
N PRO A 118 -18.43 -12.52 -25.68
CA PRO A 118 -19.42 -13.47 -25.21
C PRO A 118 -20.80 -12.84 -25.29
N THR A 119 -21.51 -13.05 -26.40
CA THR A 119 -22.96 -12.87 -26.46
C THR A 119 -23.57 -14.01 -25.67
N ALA A 120 -23.72 -13.84 -24.35
CA ALA A 120 -24.50 -14.78 -23.56
C ALA A 120 -25.95 -14.76 -24.06
N PRO A 121 -26.53 -15.88 -24.52
CA PRO A 121 -27.96 -15.92 -24.81
C PRO A 121 -28.74 -15.74 -23.51
N ILE A 122 -29.62 -14.74 -23.48
CA ILE A 122 -30.61 -14.57 -22.41
C ILE A 122 -31.52 -15.79 -22.46
N THR A 123 -31.27 -16.79 -21.63
CA THR A 123 -32.17 -17.93 -21.46
C THR A 123 -33.33 -17.49 -20.57
N PRO A 124 -34.59 -17.75 -20.97
CA PRO A 124 -35.74 -17.40 -20.14
C PRO A 124 -35.73 -18.24 -18.85
N ARG A 125 -35.90 -17.54 -17.73
CA ARG A 125 -35.93 -18.10 -16.37
C ARG A 125 -37.09 -19.10 -16.28
N ARG A 126 -36.79 -20.41 -16.34
CA ARG A 126 -37.77 -21.47 -16.06
C ARG A 126 -38.15 -21.39 -14.58
N THR A 127 -39.43 -21.12 -14.33
CA THR A 127 -40.09 -21.29 -13.05
C THR A 127 -40.07 -22.78 -12.67
N VAL A 128 -39.50 -23.11 -11.52
CA VAL A 128 -39.71 -24.39 -10.86
C VAL A 128 -40.32 -24.11 -9.48
N ALA A 129 -41.58 -24.51 -9.35
CA ALA A 129 -42.34 -24.56 -8.11
C ALA A 129 -41.98 -25.86 -7.34
N PRO A 130 -42.36 -26.03 -6.06
CA PRO A 130 -41.45 -26.44 -5.00
C PRO A 130 -41.80 -27.80 -4.38
N TRP A 131 -41.04 -28.86 -4.66
CA TRP A 131 -41.05 -30.13 -3.92
C TRP A 131 -39.62 -30.67 -4.08
N ILE A 132 -38.80 -30.88 -3.05
CA ILE A 132 -38.93 -31.89 -2.00
C ILE A 132 -38.16 -31.40 -0.77
N ALA A 133 -38.86 -31.27 0.36
CA ALA A 133 -38.27 -31.36 1.68
C ALA A 133 -38.03 -32.85 1.99
N ALA A 134 -36.82 -33.17 2.47
CA ALA A 134 -36.45 -34.25 3.40
C ALA A 134 -35.07 -34.82 3.01
N GLY A 135 -34.04 -34.49 3.79
CA GLY A 135 -32.71 -35.05 3.57
C GLY A 135 -31.59 -34.41 4.39
N SER A 136 -31.74 -34.47 5.72
CA SER A 136 -30.61 -34.62 6.66
C SER A 136 -29.69 -33.42 6.91
N ALA A 137 -29.92 -32.79 8.07
CA ALA A 137 -28.89 -32.17 8.88
C ALA A 137 -27.73 -33.15 9.15
N ALA A 138 -26.54 -32.58 9.38
CA ALA A 138 -25.25 -33.20 9.71
C ALA A 138 -24.33 -33.52 8.51
N ALA A 139 -23.51 -32.53 8.11
CA ALA A 139 -22.11 -32.71 7.72
C ALA A 139 -21.40 -31.35 7.46
N ILE A 140 -21.57 -30.38 8.37
CA ILE A 140 -20.62 -29.25 8.49
C ILE A 140 -19.66 -29.66 9.60
N ALA A 141 -18.65 -30.48 9.26
CA ALA A 141 -17.44 -30.77 10.03
C ALA A 141 -16.71 -32.00 9.46
N ALA A 142 -16.21 -31.97 8.22
CA ALA A 142 -15.26 -33.00 7.73
C ALA A 142 -14.59 -32.65 6.38
N THR A 143 -13.96 -31.49 6.23
CA THR A 143 -12.97 -31.26 5.14
C THR A 143 -11.79 -30.39 5.58
N ILE A 144 -11.41 -30.46 6.86
CA ILE A 144 -10.10 -29.97 7.37
C ILE A 144 -9.18 -31.16 7.75
N ALA A 145 -9.62 -32.41 7.57
CA ALA A 145 -8.83 -33.60 7.92
C ALA A 145 -8.58 -34.53 6.71
N ALA A 146 -7.92 -34.04 5.65
CA ALA A 146 -7.43 -34.90 4.57
C ALA A 146 -6.25 -34.32 3.74
N ALA A 147 -5.41 -33.45 4.31
CA ALA A 147 -4.18 -32.99 3.64
C ALA A 147 -2.97 -32.84 4.58
N VAL A 148 -2.95 -33.60 5.69
CA VAL A 148 -1.79 -33.67 6.63
C VAL A 148 -1.24 -35.09 6.77
N ILE A 149 -1.76 -36.08 6.04
CA ILE A 149 -1.33 -37.49 6.21
C ILE A 149 -0.23 -37.92 5.22
N LEU A 150 0.22 -37.09 4.27
CA LEU A 150 1.27 -37.49 3.34
C LEU A 150 2.24 -36.35 2.96
N TRP A 151 3.11 -35.95 3.89
CA TRP A 151 4.44 -35.40 3.53
C TRP A 151 5.49 -35.79 4.59
N PRO A 152 6.74 -36.15 4.21
CA PRO A 152 7.70 -36.80 5.09
C PRO A 152 8.31 -35.84 6.13
N LYS A 153 8.57 -36.37 7.34
CA LYS A 153 9.31 -35.69 8.41
C LYS A 153 10.75 -35.40 7.98
N PRO A 154 11.30 -34.19 8.20
CA PRO A 154 12.73 -33.96 8.08
C PRO A 154 13.46 -34.66 9.25
N SER A 155 14.28 -35.63 8.90
CA SER A 155 15.20 -36.31 9.82
C SER A 155 16.21 -35.32 10.37
N GLY A 156 16.35 -35.28 11.69
CA GLY A 156 17.38 -34.49 12.37
C GLY A 156 18.79 -35.02 12.07
N PRO A 157 19.83 -34.17 12.15
CA PRO A 157 21.19 -34.62 11.95
C PRO A 157 21.68 -35.44 13.16
N GLN A 158 21.94 -36.73 12.92
CA GLN A 158 22.70 -37.58 13.82
C GLN A 158 24.20 -37.30 13.67
N ALA A 159 24.85 -37.17 14.82
CA ALA A 159 26.30 -37.12 14.98
C ALA A 159 26.98 -38.39 14.46
N LEU A 160 28.15 -38.22 13.85
CA LEU A 160 29.13 -39.29 13.62
C LEU A 160 30.51 -38.84 14.15
N PRO A 161 31.33 -39.80 14.62
CA PRO A 161 32.50 -39.54 15.47
C PRO A 161 33.75 -39.10 14.68
N GLY A 162 34.64 -38.37 15.36
CA GLY A 162 35.97 -37.98 14.85
C GLY A 162 36.92 -39.16 14.62
N PRO A 163 38.10 -38.90 14.01
CA PRO A 163 39.25 -38.58 14.86
C PRO A 163 40.28 -37.58 14.30
N ALA A 164 41.15 -37.16 15.25
CA ALA A 164 42.52 -36.65 15.15
C ALA A 164 42.78 -35.15 14.84
N GLN A 165 43.25 -34.47 15.90
CA GLN A 165 44.00 -33.20 15.87
C GLN A 165 45.31 -33.31 15.06
N PRO A 166 45.88 -32.15 14.68
CA PRO A 166 47.09 -31.73 15.39
C PRO A 166 47.03 -30.30 15.94
N THR A 167 47.72 -30.18 17.06
CA THR A 167 48.05 -29.04 17.91
C THR A 167 48.79 -27.93 17.16
N SER A 168 48.51 -26.66 17.48
CA SER A 168 49.50 -25.56 17.50
C SER A 168 48.98 -24.36 18.30
N THR A 169 49.48 -24.25 19.53
CA THR A 169 50.05 -23.05 20.17
C THR A 169 49.22 -21.76 20.27
N GLU A 170 48.60 -21.62 21.44
CA GLU A 170 48.64 -20.48 22.37
C GLU A 170 49.28 -19.15 21.91
N ALA A 171 48.47 -18.09 21.84
CA ALA A 171 48.88 -16.71 22.15
C ALA A 171 47.66 -15.82 22.52
N ALA A 172 47.54 -15.53 23.82
CA ALA A 172 46.96 -14.37 24.49
C ALA A 172 45.66 -13.69 23.97
N ALA A 173 44.64 -13.66 24.84
CA ALA A 173 43.48 -12.78 24.78
C ALA A 173 43.86 -11.28 24.94
N PRO A 174 42.97 -10.33 24.57
CA PRO A 174 41.92 -9.98 25.53
C PRO A 174 40.51 -9.94 24.92
N THR A 175 39.55 -10.26 25.79
CA THR A 175 38.10 -10.10 25.64
C THR A 175 37.68 -8.72 25.12
N THR A 176 37.11 -8.66 23.92
CA THR A 176 36.19 -7.59 23.52
C THR A 176 34.76 -8.11 23.63
N LYS A 177 34.05 -7.53 24.61
CA LYS A 177 32.60 -7.56 24.79
C LYS A 177 31.87 -7.38 23.44
N PRO A 178 30.76 -8.12 23.17
CA PRO A 178 29.95 -7.86 21.99
C PRO A 178 29.50 -6.39 22.00
N ALA A 179 29.86 -5.64 20.97
CA ALA A 179 29.39 -4.28 20.78
C ALA A 179 27.88 -4.32 20.56
N THR A 180 27.13 -3.80 21.53
CA THR A 180 25.75 -3.37 21.35
C THR A 180 25.68 -2.48 20.11
N PRO A 181 24.77 -2.70 19.14
CA PRO A 181 24.57 -1.75 18.06
C PRO A 181 24.15 -0.42 18.69
N THR A 182 25.01 0.58 18.60
CA THR A 182 24.73 1.95 19.04
C THR A 182 23.58 2.48 18.20
N PRO A 183 22.44 2.91 18.79
CA PRO A 183 21.42 3.59 18.02
C PRO A 183 22.03 4.90 17.52
N ASN A 184 22.13 5.04 16.21
CA ASN A 184 22.56 6.25 15.54
C ASN A 184 21.46 7.32 15.77
N THR A 185 21.45 7.90 16.96
CA THR A 185 20.33 8.70 17.46
C THR A 185 20.50 10.13 16.99
N LYS A 186 20.13 10.38 15.73
CA LYS A 186 19.51 11.68 15.44
C LYS A 186 18.25 11.77 16.33
N PRO A 187 17.97 12.90 17.00
CA PRO A 187 16.73 13.08 17.73
C PRO A 187 15.56 12.86 16.76
N HIS A 188 14.87 11.74 16.90
CA HIS A 188 13.69 11.42 16.11
C HIS A 188 12.48 12.05 16.79
N ILE A 189 11.77 12.92 16.08
CA ILE A 189 10.53 13.50 16.59
C ILE A 189 9.44 12.46 16.35
N ASP A 190 8.91 11.84 17.42
CA ASP A 190 7.75 10.96 17.31
C ASP A 190 6.48 11.80 17.14
N LEU A 191 5.95 11.80 15.92
CA LEU A 191 4.77 12.58 15.53
C LEU A 191 3.45 11.93 15.94
N LEU A 192 3.47 10.70 16.43
CA LEU A 192 2.29 10.05 17.01
C LEU A 192 2.16 10.32 18.51
N THR A 193 2.82 11.39 18.98
CA THR A 193 2.67 11.95 20.33
C THR A 193 2.00 13.33 20.28
N PRO A 194 1.27 13.74 21.34
CA PRO A 194 0.64 15.06 21.38
C PRO A 194 1.65 16.21 21.20
N GLY A 195 2.85 16.08 21.77
CA GLY A 195 3.91 17.08 21.63
C GLY A 195 4.49 17.15 20.23
N GLY A 196 4.79 15.98 19.63
CA GLY A 196 5.36 15.89 18.28
C GLY A 196 4.42 16.47 17.22
N ILE A 197 3.15 16.06 17.23
CA ILE A 197 2.18 16.51 16.24
C ILE A 197 1.88 18.01 16.35
N ARG A 198 1.73 18.55 17.58
CA ARG A 198 1.52 20.00 17.79
C ARG A 198 2.71 20.82 17.28
N GLY A 199 3.93 20.34 17.51
CA GLY A 199 5.14 20.97 16.99
C GLY A 199 5.18 20.97 15.46
N ALA A 200 4.79 19.86 14.83
CA ALA A 200 4.71 19.75 13.37
C ALA A 200 3.62 20.64 12.76
N ILE A 201 2.44 20.71 13.39
CA ILE A 201 1.34 21.60 12.99
C ILE A 201 1.81 23.06 13.04
N ALA A 202 2.46 23.50 14.11
CA ALA A 202 2.99 24.86 14.20
C ALA A 202 4.00 25.17 13.08
N ALA A 203 4.84 24.19 12.70
CA ALA A 203 5.77 24.34 11.58
C ALA A 203 5.06 24.41 10.23
N LEU A 204 4.01 23.60 10.02
CA LEU A 204 3.16 23.63 8.83
C LEU A 204 2.43 24.97 8.69
N GLU A 205 1.80 25.46 9.77
CA GLU A 205 1.10 26.75 9.78
C GLU A 205 2.04 27.90 9.46
N LYS A 206 3.26 27.88 10.03
CA LYS A 206 4.29 28.87 9.74
C LYS A 206 4.74 28.86 8.27
N ALA A 207 4.88 27.68 7.68
CA ALA A 207 5.38 27.52 6.30
C ALA A 207 4.30 27.82 5.24
N THR A 208 3.05 27.50 5.53
CA THR A 208 1.91 27.69 4.63
C THR A 208 1.27 29.07 4.77
N GLY A 209 1.41 29.70 5.95
CA GLY A 209 0.75 30.96 6.28
C GLY A 209 -0.76 30.82 6.52
N GLY A 210 -1.24 29.59 6.76
CA GLY A 210 -2.65 29.28 7.02
C GLY A 210 -2.80 28.15 8.04
N THR A 211 -4.04 27.92 8.49
CA THR A 211 -4.37 26.87 9.48
C THR A 211 -5.24 25.76 8.91
N GLU A 212 -5.55 25.85 7.61
CA GLU A 212 -6.45 24.95 6.90
C GLU A 212 -5.63 24.00 6.02
N PHE A 213 -5.90 22.71 6.16
CA PHE A 213 -5.16 21.65 5.47
C PHE A 213 -6.09 20.69 4.76
N THR A 214 -5.62 20.05 3.70
CA THR A 214 -6.34 18.94 3.06
C THR A 214 -6.29 17.68 3.91
N ALA A 215 -6.72 16.55 3.36
CA ALA A 215 -6.40 15.25 3.93
C ALA A 215 -4.90 15.18 4.28
N THR A 216 -4.63 14.82 5.52
CA THR A 216 -3.29 14.87 6.13
C THR A 216 -2.92 13.49 6.62
N THR A 217 -1.80 12.96 6.16
CA THR A 217 -1.27 11.67 6.62
C THR A 217 -0.10 11.93 7.55
N VAL A 218 -0.16 11.37 8.76
CA VAL A 218 0.87 11.49 9.78
C VAL A 218 1.47 10.11 10.04
N TYR A 219 2.72 9.96 9.64
CA TYR A 219 3.57 8.83 9.97
C TYR A 219 4.30 9.09 11.29
N LEU A 220 5.12 8.14 11.73
CA LEU A 220 5.94 8.31 12.93
C LEU A 220 6.88 9.52 12.83
N ASP A 221 7.38 9.82 11.62
CA ASP A 221 8.52 10.72 11.40
C ASP A 221 8.27 11.81 10.36
N ASN A 222 7.19 11.71 9.59
CA ASN A 222 6.77 12.76 8.66
C ASN A 222 5.25 12.97 8.61
N ILE A 223 4.88 14.17 8.14
CA ILE A 223 3.50 14.51 7.77
C ILE A 223 3.49 14.87 6.30
N ASP A 224 2.53 14.35 5.56
CA ASP A 224 2.22 14.77 4.19
C ASP A 224 0.83 15.41 4.16
N THR A 225 0.74 16.61 3.60
CA THR A 225 -0.50 17.37 3.56
C THR A 225 -0.52 18.34 2.38
N GLY A 226 -1.68 18.94 2.15
CA GLY A 226 -1.88 20.07 1.26
C GLY A 226 -2.39 21.28 2.04
N ALA A 227 -2.08 22.48 1.57
CA ALA A 227 -2.60 23.73 2.13
C ALA A 227 -3.09 24.66 1.02
N PRO A 228 -4.25 25.34 1.19
CA PRO A 228 -4.77 26.28 0.20
C PRO A 228 -3.75 27.37 -0.16
N VAL A 229 -3.67 27.70 -1.44
CA VAL A 229 -2.80 28.80 -1.89
C VAL A 229 -3.44 30.13 -1.45
N LYS A 230 -2.66 31.00 -0.78
CA LYS A 230 -3.11 32.24 -0.12
C LYS A 230 -4.03 33.13 -0.97
N ASP A 231 -3.80 33.16 -2.29
CA ASP A 231 -4.55 33.99 -3.24
C ASP A 231 -5.42 33.18 -4.21
N GLN A 232 -5.37 31.84 -4.13
CA GLN A 232 -6.15 30.93 -4.96
C GLN A 232 -6.77 29.83 -4.09
N PRO A 233 -7.80 30.15 -3.29
CA PRO A 233 -8.36 29.23 -2.29
C PRO A 233 -9.09 28.01 -2.89
N LYS A 234 -9.16 27.91 -4.22
CA LYS A 234 -9.69 26.74 -4.94
C LYS A 234 -8.61 25.74 -5.34
N VAL A 235 -7.34 26.05 -5.12
CA VAL A 235 -6.20 25.15 -5.35
C VAL A 235 -5.33 25.11 -4.10
N TYR A 236 -4.53 24.06 -3.99
CA TYR A 236 -3.63 23.88 -2.87
C TYR A 236 -2.23 23.50 -3.35
N ASP A 237 -1.23 23.77 -2.52
CA ASP A 237 0.13 23.27 -2.67
C ASP A 237 0.36 22.10 -1.73
N ARG A 238 1.25 21.17 -2.11
CA ARG A 238 1.65 20.03 -1.29
C ARG A 238 2.84 20.38 -0.40
N TYR A 239 2.80 19.89 0.83
CA TYR A 239 3.82 20.10 1.85
C TYR A 239 4.15 18.79 2.57
N THR A 240 5.43 18.63 2.88
CA THR A 240 5.92 17.56 3.75
C THR A 240 6.61 18.18 4.95
N PHE A 241 6.25 17.75 6.15
CA PHE A 241 7.01 18.00 7.36
C PHE A 241 7.86 16.77 7.69
N ARG A 242 9.18 16.94 7.87
CA ARG A 242 10.10 15.90 8.34
C ARG A 242 11.27 16.56 9.08
N ASP A 243 11.78 15.92 10.12
CA ASP A 243 12.95 16.40 10.90
C ASP A 243 12.83 17.86 11.37
N GLY A 244 11.64 18.27 11.81
CA GLY A 244 11.39 19.64 12.31
C GLY A 244 11.27 20.70 11.22
N LYS A 245 11.24 20.32 9.94
CA LYS A 245 11.18 21.24 8.80
C LYS A 245 9.99 20.93 7.92
N THR A 246 9.32 21.98 7.46
CA THR A 246 8.29 21.90 6.43
C THR A 246 8.88 22.35 5.09
N ILE A 247 8.70 21.53 4.06
CA ILE A 247 9.06 21.85 2.69
C ILE A 247 7.81 21.82 1.80
N ARG A 248 7.72 22.76 0.86
CA ARG A 248 6.73 22.69 -0.23
C ARG A 248 7.25 21.69 -1.26
N THR A 249 6.54 20.59 -1.46
CA THR A 249 6.94 19.52 -2.39
C THR A 249 6.46 19.79 -3.82
N GLY A 250 5.49 20.68 -4.00
CA GLY A 250 5.06 21.12 -5.33
C GLY A 250 3.62 21.61 -5.34
N PRO A 251 3.07 21.90 -6.54
CA PRO A 251 1.65 22.15 -6.68
C PRO A 251 0.83 20.91 -6.34
N GLY A 252 -0.34 21.13 -5.74
CA GLY A 252 -1.41 20.16 -5.65
C GLY A 252 -2.37 20.31 -6.83
N SER A 253 -3.65 20.06 -6.58
CA SER A 253 -4.73 20.21 -7.57
C SER A 253 -5.76 21.22 -7.07
N THR A 254 -6.95 21.18 -7.67
CA THR A 254 -8.12 21.89 -7.15
C THR A 254 -8.64 21.24 -5.87
N LEU A 255 -9.08 22.09 -4.94
CA LEU A 255 -9.77 21.68 -3.72
C LEU A 255 -11.19 21.24 -4.08
N THR A 256 -11.42 19.93 -4.02
CA THR A 256 -12.74 19.31 -4.25
C THR A 256 -13.42 18.90 -2.95
N LYS A 257 -12.65 18.74 -1.87
CA LYS A 257 -13.10 18.46 -0.50
C LYS A 257 -12.86 19.69 0.39
N PRO A 258 -13.60 19.82 1.51
CA PRO A 258 -13.29 20.84 2.51
C PRO A 258 -11.90 20.61 3.12
N THR A 259 -11.39 21.64 3.78
CA THR A 259 -10.17 21.58 4.59
C THR A 259 -10.49 21.33 6.06
N VAL A 260 -9.47 20.97 6.82
CA VAL A 260 -9.53 20.78 8.26
C VAL A 260 -8.51 21.68 8.95
N ASN A 261 -8.92 22.24 10.09
CA ASN A 261 -8.02 22.94 10.97
C ASN A 261 -7.37 21.95 11.96
N LEU A 262 -6.12 21.56 11.68
CA LEU A 262 -5.40 20.58 12.50
C LEU A 262 -5.16 21.07 13.93
N GLY A 263 -5.07 22.38 14.16
CA GLY A 263 -4.90 22.98 15.48
C GLY A 263 -6.15 22.92 16.37
N LYS A 264 -7.33 22.65 15.79
CA LYS A 264 -8.59 22.48 16.54
C LYS A 264 -8.87 21.05 17.01
N ILE A 265 -8.06 20.08 16.58
CA ILE A 265 -8.18 18.69 16.98
C ILE A 265 -7.58 18.53 18.38
N ASP A 266 -8.25 17.79 19.27
CA ASP A 266 -7.68 17.46 20.57
C ASP A 266 -6.64 16.35 20.40
N TRP A 267 -5.36 16.72 20.39
CA TRP A 267 -4.28 15.75 20.24
C TRP A 267 -3.93 14.97 21.51
N ASP A 268 -4.49 15.31 22.67
CA ASP A 268 -4.26 14.55 23.91
C ASP A 268 -5.01 13.20 23.92
N ILE A 269 -5.88 12.97 22.93
CA ILE A 269 -6.56 11.68 22.69
C ILE A 269 -5.62 10.61 22.12
N LEU A 270 -4.51 10.99 21.47
CA LEU A 270 -3.65 10.08 20.73
C LEU A 270 -3.11 8.91 21.57
N PRO A 271 -2.56 9.12 22.78
CA PRO A 271 -2.04 8.02 23.59
C PRO A 271 -3.09 6.98 23.90
N LYS A 272 -4.32 7.41 24.20
CA LYS A 272 -5.45 6.51 24.47
C LYS A 272 -5.83 5.70 23.22
N LEU A 273 -5.97 6.37 22.07
CA LEU A 273 -6.30 5.68 20.81
C LEU A 273 -5.23 4.66 20.43
N LEU A 274 -3.95 5.00 20.60
CA LEU A 274 -2.82 4.12 20.29
C LEU A 274 -2.70 2.92 21.25
N ASP A 275 -3.14 3.07 22.50
CA ASP A 275 -3.15 1.99 23.50
C ASP A 275 -4.32 1.01 23.27
N GLU A 276 -5.50 1.52 22.91
CA GLU A 276 -6.71 0.71 22.69
C GLU A 276 -6.74 0.03 21.30
N ALA A 277 -6.14 0.66 20.28
CA ALA A 277 -6.23 0.20 18.89
C ALA A 277 -5.69 -1.23 18.63
N PRO A 278 -4.55 -1.70 19.19
CA PRO A 278 -4.04 -3.04 18.94
C PRO A 278 -5.07 -4.15 19.23
N GLY A 279 -5.77 -4.03 20.37
CA GLY A 279 -6.81 -4.97 20.77
C GLY A 279 -8.06 -4.87 19.91
N MET A 280 -8.51 -3.65 19.60
CA MET A 280 -9.70 -3.43 18.77
C MET A 280 -9.51 -3.85 17.32
N LEU A 281 -8.29 -3.77 16.80
CA LEU A 281 -7.97 -4.00 15.39
C LEU A 281 -7.43 -5.41 15.12
N ASN A 282 -7.30 -6.26 16.14
CA ASN A 282 -6.71 -7.59 16.03
C ASN A 282 -5.26 -7.56 15.49
N VAL A 283 -4.50 -6.56 15.91
CA VAL A 283 -3.08 -6.35 15.57
C VAL A 283 -2.31 -6.16 16.88
N PRO A 284 -2.00 -7.24 17.63
CA PRO A 284 -1.45 -7.14 18.97
C PRO A 284 -0.01 -6.60 19.01
N THR A 285 0.75 -6.76 17.91
CA THR A 285 2.14 -6.32 17.79
C THR A 285 2.32 -5.53 16.49
N PRO A 286 1.81 -4.29 16.43
CA PRO A 286 1.90 -3.49 15.22
C PRO A 286 3.37 -3.16 14.91
N THR A 287 3.81 -3.45 13.68
CA THR A 287 5.13 -3.06 13.17
C THR A 287 5.12 -1.67 12.53
N HIS A 288 3.95 -1.21 12.11
CA HIS A 288 3.75 0.11 11.54
C HIS A 288 2.41 0.71 11.98
N ARG A 289 2.42 2.04 12.12
CA ARG A 289 1.29 2.84 12.56
C ARG A 289 1.36 4.21 11.91
N TYR A 290 0.21 4.70 11.49
CA TYR A 290 0.04 6.05 10.95
C TYR A 290 -1.42 6.46 11.11
N LEU A 291 -1.69 7.76 11.00
CA LEU A 291 -3.04 8.28 11.00
C LEU A 291 -3.32 9.12 9.77
N ILE A 292 -4.58 9.13 9.33
CA ILE A 292 -5.09 10.03 8.30
C ILE A 292 -6.14 10.93 8.94
N ILE A 293 -6.00 12.24 8.82
CA ILE A 293 -7.06 13.19 9.12
C ILE A 293 -7.79 13.45 7.80
N ASP A 294 -8.98 12.88 7.64
CA ASP A 294 -9.87 13.19 6.51
C ASP A 294 -10.80 14.35 6.91
N PRO A 295 -10.79 15.49 6.19
CA PRO A 295 -11.64 16.64 6.51
C PRO A 295 -13.15 16.37 6.40
N ALA A 296 -13.55 15.37 5.61
CA ALA A 296 -14.94 15.03 5.37
C ALA A 296 -15.06 13.57 4.98
N TRP A 297 -14.98 12.69 5.98
CA TRP A 297 -15.06 11.25 5.73
C TRP A 297 -16.51 10.83 5.54
N GLY A 298 -16.86 10.33 4.35
CA GLY A 298 -18.24 10.00 3.99
C GLY A 298 -18.90 8.91 4.85
N PHE A 299 -18.12 8.09 5.54
CA PHE A 299 -18.63 7.07 6.47
C PHE A 299 -18.91 7.62 7.89
N ASN A 300 -18.67 8.92 8.11
CA ASN A 300 -18.96 9.64 9.34
C ASN A 300 -19.65 10.99 9.05
N ASN A 301 -20.66 10.95 8.18
CA ASN A 301 -21.50 12.12 7.83
C ASN A 301 -20.68 13.34 7.35
N ASP A 302 -19.64 13.10 6.56
CA ASP A 302 -18.74 14.12 6.01
C ASP A 302 -18.11 15.03 7.10
N GLN A 303 -17.95 14.51 8.33
CA GLN A 303 -17.26 15.19 9.41
C GLN A 303 -15.74 14.94 9.34
N PRO A 304 -14.91 15.87 9.87
CA PRO A 304 -13.50 15.62 10.09
C PRO A 304 -13.32 14.36 10.93
N THR A 305 -12.50 13.42 10.45
CA THR A 305 -12.33 12.10 11.09
C THR A 305 -10.86 11.71 11.11
N ILE A 306 -10.42 11.19 12.26
CA ILE A 306 -9.09 10.61 12.45
C ILE A 306 -9.20 9.12 12.16
N LEU A 307 -8.48 8.65 11.14
CA LEU A 307 -8.36 7.24 10.80
C LEU A 307 -7.01 6.75 11.31
N LEU A 308 -6.99 5.95 12.37
CA LEU A 308 -5.77 5.36 12.92
C LEU A 308 -5.58 3.96 12.33
N TYR A 309 -4.51 3.80 11.55
CA TYR A 309 -4.13 2.53 10.94
C TYR A 309 -3.04 1.85 11.76
N LEU A 310 -3.23 0.56 12.01
CA LEU A 310 -2.24 -0.33 12.57
C LEU A 310 -2.04 -1.52 11.63
N GLY A 311 -0.79 -1.96 11.49
CA GLY A 311 -0.50 -3.19 10.79
C GLY A 311 0.76 -3.88 11.29
N ASP A 312 0.84 -5.16 10.96
CA ASP A 312 1.99 -6.03 11.16
C ASP A 312 2.36 -6.71 9.82
N ASP A 313 3.23 -7.72 9.88
CA ASP A 313 3.69 -8.44 8.68
C ASP A 313 2.59 -9.28 8.00
N TYR A 314 1.46 -9.51 8.70
CA TYR A 314 0.40 -10.42 8.28
C TYR A 314 -0.90 -9.70 7.91
N GLY A 315 -1.10 -8.47 8.36
CA GLY A 315 -2.11 -7.58 7.82
C GLY A 315 -2.31 -6.30 8.62
N SER A 316 -3.42 -5.63 8.35
CA SER A 316 -3.73 -4.32 8.93
C SER A 316 -5.21 -4.17 9.24
N GLY A 317 -5.48 -3.24 10.16
CA GLY A 317 -6.81 -2.75 10.47
C GLY A 317 -6.76 -1.25 10.71
N TYR A 318 -7.92 -0.62 10.78
CA TYR A 318 -8.02 0.78 11.18
C TYR A 318 -9.25 1.06 12.01
N LEU A 319 -9.15 2.05 12.89
CA LEU A 319 -10.30 2.65 13.56
C LEU A 319 -10.50 4.07 13.06
N ALA A 320 -11.76 4.50 13.08
CA ALA A 320 -12.17 5.85 12.80
C ALA A 320 -12.65 6.48 14.11
N ALA A 321 -12.12 7.66 14.43
CA ALA A 321 -12.49 8.44 15.60
C ALA A 321 -12.79 9.88 15.22
N ASN A 322 -13.72 10.50 15.94
CA ASN A 322 -13.96 11.93 15.86
C ASN A 322 -12.74 12.73 16.39
N PRO A 323 -12.65 14.04 16.10
CA PRO A 323 -11.57 14.90 16.60
C PRO A 323 -11.50 15.04 18.12
N ASP A 324 -12.52 14.59 18.85
CA ASP A 324 -12.60 14.52 20.31
C ASP A 324 -12.18 13.15 20.87
N GLY A 325 -11.77 12.22 20.01
CA GLY A 325 -11.36 10.86 20.39
C GLY A 325 -12.48 9.84 20.50
N THR A 326 -13.73 10.21 20.24
CA THR A 326 -14.85 9.25 20.22
C THR A 326 -14.71 8.31 19.03
N ILE A 327 -14.51 7.01 19.28
CA ILE A 327 -14.41 5.98 18.24
C ILE A 327 -15.79 5.80 17.60
N VAL A 328 -15.89 6.03 16.29
CA VAL A 328 -17.13 5.88 15.52
C VAL A 328 -17.19 4.54 14.81
N ARG A 329 -16.04 3.98 14.41
CA ARG A 329 -15.99 2.71 13.66
C ARG A 329 -14.66 2.00 13.81
N THR A 330 -14.68 0.68 13.67
CA THR A 330 -13.48 -0.16 13.64
C THR A 330 -13.55 -1.14 12.47
N TYR A 331 -12.39 -1.42 11.89
CA TYR A 331 -12.19 -2.36 10.79
C TYR A 331 -11.00 -3.23 11.16
N PRO A 332 -11.21 -4.31 11.92
CA PRO A 332 -10.14 -5.16 12.40
C PRO A 332 -9.55 -6.01 11.28
N HIS A 333 -8.29 -6.41 11.45
CA HIS A 333 -7.63 -7.35 10.57
C HIS A 333 -8.36 -8.71 10.59
N GLY A 334 -8.73 -9.21 9.41
CA GLY A 334 -9.41 -10.50 9.23
C GLY A 334 -10.94 -10.47 9.28
N SER A 335 -11.57 -9.28 9.23
CA SER A 335 -13.03 -9.08 9.16
C SER A 335 -13.62 -9.26 7.77
#